data_AF-A0A1X7VTL4-F1
#
_entry.id   AF-A0A1X7VTL4-F1
#
_cell.length_a   1.000
_cell.length_b   1.000
_cell.length_c   1.000
_cell.angle_alpha   90.00
_cell.angle_beta   90.00
_cell.angle_gamma   90.00
#
_symmetry.space_group_name_H-M   'P 1'
#
loop_
_entity.id
_entity.type
_entity.pdbx_description
1 polymer ?
#
loop_
_entity_poly.entity_id
_entity_poly.type
_entity_poly.pdbx_seq_one_letter_code
_entity_poly.pdbx_strand_id
1 'polypeptide(L)' 'MPTQFCQLYRNTRIIIDARQIFVQEPNAQQLTFSSYKNHNTGKVLAGITPSGALSFISPMYGGSISDRQLFIEL' A
#
# COMPACT_ATOMS: atom_id res chain seq x y z
N MET A 1 -18.51 -2.36 3.60
CA MET A 1 -18.24 -0.92 3.37
C MET A 1 -19.16 -0.08 4.26
N PRO A 2 -18.69 1.02 4.88
CA PRO A 2 -19.57 1.94 5.60
C PRO A 2 -20.68 2.51 4.71
N THR A 3 -21.87 2.72 5.27
CA THR A 3 -23.06 3.20 4.54
C THR A 3 -22.84 4.55 3.85
N GLN A 4 -22.12 5.48 4.48
CA GLN A 4 -21.77 6.78 3.89
C GLN A 4 -20.99 6.63 2.59
N PHE A 5 -20.13 5.62 2.50
CA PHE A 5 -19.32 5.39 1.32
C PHE A 5 -20.17 4.87 0.14
N CYS A 6 -21.16 4.01 0.42
CA CYS A 6 -22.12 3.55 -0.59
C CYS A 6 -23.02 4.68 -1.12
N GLN A 7 -23.30 5.69 -0.29
CA GLN A 7 -24.14 6.84 -0.66
C GLN A 7 -23.36 7.88 -1.47
N LEU A 8 -22.17 8.25 -1.01
CA LEU A 8 -21.37 9.33 -1.59
C LEU A 8 -20.48 8.84 -2.75
N TYR A 9 -20.07 7.57 -2.73
CA TYR A 9 -19.11 6.99 -3.66
C TYR A 9 -19.61 5.66 -4.23
N ARG A 10 -20.87 5.64 -4.68
CA ARG A 10 -21.54 4.44 -5.20
C ARG A 10 -20.79 3.73 -6.33
N ASN A 11 -20.01 4.47 -7.11
CA ASN A 11 -19.27 3.94 -8.27
C ASN A 11 -17.86 3.44 -7.91
N THR A 12 -17.46 3.45 -6.64
CA THR A 12 -16.14 2.95 -6.24
C THR A 12 -16.03 1.46 -6.54
N ARG A 13 -14.96 1.10 -7.26
CA ARG A 13 -14.66 -0.29 -7.63
C ARG A 13 -13.55 -0.89 -6.79
N ILE A 14 -12.59 -0.06 -6.39
CA ILE A 14 -11.41 -0.46 -5.61
C ILE A 14 -11.08 0.67 -4.62
N ILE A 15 -10.78 0.30 -3.38
CA ILE A 15 -10.13 1.16 -2.39
C ILE A 15 -8.67 0.69 -2.32
N ILE A 16 -7.72 1.61 -2.52
CA ILE A 16 -6.30 1.30 -2.54
C ILE A 16 -5.64 1.94 -1.32
N ASP A 17 -4.74 1.19 -0.68
CA ASP A 17 -3.90 1.67 0.41
C ASP A 17 -2.45 1.21 0.24
N ALA A 18 -1.51 2.04 0.72
CA ALA A 18 -0.08 1.73 0.70
C ALA A 18 0.32 1.05 2.01
N ARG A 19 0.56 -0.25 1.95
CA ARG A 19 0.87 -1.07 3.12
C ARG A 19 2.38 -1.25 3.28
N GLN A 20 2.86 -1.10 4.52
CA GLN A 20 4.24 -1.40 4.90
C GLN A 20 4.34 -2.74 5.61
N ILE A 21 5.29 -3.58 5.17
CA ILE A 21 5.56 -4.92 5.69
C ILE A 21 6.96 -4.91 6.28
N PHE A 22 7.13 -5.32 7.54
CA PHE A 22 8.45 -5.37 8.16
C PHE A 22 9.37 -6.41 7.51
N VAL A 23 10.63 -6.02 7.26
CA VAL A 23 11.68 -6.86 6.71
C VAL A 23 12.73 -7.07 7.79
N GLN A 24 13.02 -8.33 8.11
CA GLN A 24 13.93 -8.70 9.20
C GLN A 24 15.40 -8.53 8.80
N GLU A 25 15.80 -9.08 7.65
CA GLU A 25 17.18 -9.02 7.14
C GLU A 25 17.19 -8.41 5.73
N PRO A 26 17.31 -7.08 5.61
CA PRO A 26 17.33 -6.42 4.33
C PRO A 26 18.72 -6.49 3.68
N ASN A 27 18.79 -6.95 2.43
CA ASN A 27 20.01 -6.86 1.63
C ASN A 27 20.32 -5.42 1.17
N ALA A 28 19.34 -4.51 1.20
CA ALA A 28 19.46 -3.13 0.74
C ALA A 28 18.86 -2.14 1.77
N GLN A 29 19.51 -2.04 2.94
CA GLN A 29 18.97 -1.34 4.11
C GLN A 29 18.54 0.11 3.83
N GLN A 30 19.31 0.87 3.04
CA GLN A 30 18.95 2.25 2.69
C GLN A 30 17.65 2.36 1.88
N LEU A 31 17.37 1.40 1.00
CA LEU A 31 16.15 1.37 0.20
C LEU A 31 14.96 0.86 1.00
N THR A 32 15.18 -0.04 1.95
CA THR A 32 14.11 -0.61 2.78
C THR A 32 13.79 0.25 3.99
N PHE A 33 14.67 1.13 4.46
CA PHE A 33 14.42 1.90 5.67
C PHE A 33 13.29 2.90 5.47
N SER A 34 12.18 2.67 6.17
CA SER A 34 11.07 3.62 6.19
C SER A 34 11.21 4.54 7.39
N SER A 35 11.42 5.83 7.13
CA SER A 35 11.44 6.86 8.19
C SER A 35 10.13 6.92 8.96
N TYR A 36 9.00 6.55 8.34
CA TYR A 36 7.69 6.54 8.99
C TYR A 36 7.56 5.43 10.04
N LYS A 37 8.07 4.22 9.75
CA LYS A 37 8.03 3.09 10.69
C LYS A 37 9.28 2.98 11.56
N ASN A 38 10.31 3.79 11.27
CA ASN A 38 11.63 3.69 11.88
C ASN A 38 12.19 2.26 11.83
N HIS A 39 11.96 1.57 10.72
CA HIS A 39 12.33 0.17 10.51
C HIS A 39 12.50 -0.10 9.01
N ASN A 40 13.24 -1.16 8.68
CA ASN A 40 13.26 -1.70 7.34
C ASN A 40 11.90 -2.33 6.97
N THR A 41 11.27 -1.82 5.93
CA THR A 41 10.01 -2.32 5.41
C THR A 41 10.09 -2.52 3.91
N GLY A 42 9.23 -3.39 3.40
CA GLY A 42 8.77 -3.37 2.02
C GLY A 42 7.46 -2.60 1.95
N LYS A 43 7.18 -1.97 0.82
CA LYS A 43 5.95 -1.23 0.56
C LYS A 43 5.22 -1.80 -0.65
N VAL A 44 3.91 -1.96 -0.52
CA VAL A 44 3.03 -2.45 -1.59
C VAL A 44 1.76 -1.60 -1.65
N LEU A 45 1.19 -1.41 -2.83
CA LEU A 45 -0.20 -1.00 -2.95
C LEU A 45 -1.09 -2.23 -2.92
N ALA A 46 -2.05 -2.23 -2.01
CA ALA A 46 -3.09 -3.24 -1.92
C ALA A 46 -4.43 -2.60 -2.25
N GLY A 47 -5.16 -3.19 -3.18
CA GLY A 47 -6.51 -2.79 -3.56
C GLY A 47 -7.53 -3.80 -3.05
N ILE A 48 -8.60 -3.31 -2.44
CA ILE A 48 -9.76 -4.13 -2.04
C ILE A 48 -11.02 -3.68 -2.77
N THR A 49 -11.92 -4.61 -3.06
CA THR A 49 -13.28 -4.29 -3.51
C THR A 49 -14.10 -3.67 -2.37
N PRO A 50 -15.21 -2.97 -2.66
CA PRO A 50 -16.16 -2.51 -1.65
C PRO A 50 -16.70 -3.62 -0.72
N SER A 51 -16.77 -4.86 -1.21
CA SER A 51 -17.15 -6.03 -0.42
C SER A 51 -16.06 -6.51 0.54
N GLY A 52 -14.85 -5.95 0.45
CA GLY A 52 -13.70 -6.28 1.29
C GLY A 52 -12.77 -7.35 0.73
N ALA A 53 -13.02 -7.83 -0.50
CA ALA A 53 -12.16 -8.82 -1.14
C ALA A 53 -10.88 -8.16 -1.66
N LEU A 54 -9.72 -8.82 -1.51
CA LEU A 54 -8.47 -8.38 -2.11
C LEU A 54 -8.55 -8.53 -3.63
N SER A 55 -8.36 -7.44 -4.37
CA SER A 55 -8.50 -7.40 -5.83
C SER A 55 -7.23 -7.02 -6.57
N PHE A 56 -6.24 -6.44 -5.87
CA PHE A 56 -4.99 -5.99 -6.47
C PHE A 56 -3.86 -5.98 -5.45
N ILE A 57 -2.66 -6.37 -5.89
CA ILE A 57 -1.40 -6.20 -5.15
C ILE A 57 -0.32 -5.80 -6.16
N SER A 58 0.43 -4.74 -5.86
CA SER A 58 1.60 -4.33 -6.64
C SER A 58 2.81 -5.26 -6.40
N PRO A 59 3.85 -5.20 -7.25
CA PRO A 59 5.18 -5.61 -6.83
C PRO A 59 5.59 -4.91 -5.53
N MET A 60 6.50 -5.53 -4.77
CA MET A 60 7.03 -4.96 -3.54
C MET A 60 8.19 -4.03 -3.85
N TYR A 61 8.13 -2.82 -3.27
CA TYR A 61 9.17 -1.81 -3.35
C TYR A 61 9.85 -1.63 -1.99
N GLY A 62 11.00 -0.96 -1.96
CA GLY A 62 11.66 -0.60 -0.71
C GLY A 62 10.83 0.38 0.11
N GLY A 63 10.84 0.22 1.44
CA GLY A 63 10.06 1.03 2.39
C GLY A 63 10.35 2.52 2.43
N SER A 64 11.46 2.97 1.80
CA SER A 64 11.80 4.39 1.66
C SER A 64 10.97 5.10 0.58
N ILE A 65 10.32 4.36 -0.32
CA ILE A 65 9.51 4.95 -1.39
C ILE A 65 8.30 5.71 -0.82
N SER A 66 8.02 6.90 -1.39
CA SER A 66 6.81 7.66 -1.06
C SER A 66 5.56 7.02 -1.66
N ASP A 67 4.38 7.25 -1.05
CA ASP A 67 3.12 6.71 -1.60
C ASP A 67 2.82 7.26 -2.99
N ARG A 68 3.13 8.55 -3.21
CA ARG A 68 2.99 9.20 -4.51
C ARG A 68 3.86 8.54 -5.57
N GLN A 69 5.13 8.28 -5.25
CA GLN A 69 6.06 7.67 -6.20
C GLN A 69 5.67 6.22 -6.49
N LEU A 70 5.31 5.45 -5.46
CA LEU A 70 4.79 4.10 -5.62
C LEU A 70 3.56 4.03 -6.53
N PHE A 71 2.68 5.03 -6.45
CA PHE A 71 1.50 5.12 -7.33
C PHE A 71 1.85 5.44 -8.79
N ILE A 72 2.93 6.20 -9.03
CA ILE A 72 3.37 6.58 -10.38
C ILE A 72 4.17 5.46 -11.06
N GLU A 73 4.88 4.63 -10.30
CA GLU A 73 5.69 3.52 -10.84
C GLU A 73 4.88 2.25 -11.17
N LEU A 74 3.57 2.26 -10.92
CA LEU A 74 2.62 1.20 -11.29
C LEU A 74 1.95 1.48 -12.63
#